data_AF-A0A962IG85-F1
#
_entry.id   AF-A0A962IG85-F1
#
_cell.length_a   1.000
_cell.length_b   1.000
_cell.length_c   1.000
_cell.angle_alpha   90.00
_cell.angle_beta   90.00
_cell.angle_gamma   90.00
#
_symmetry.space_group_name_H-M   'P 1'
#
loop_
_entity.id
_entity.type
_entity.pdbx_description
1 polymer ?
#
loop_
_entity_poly.entity_id
_entity_poly.type
_entity_poly.pdbx_seq_one_letter_code
_entity_poly.pdbx_strand_id
1 'polypeptide(L)'
;MRWLSGAGIVLALLSGVGGFLWWSGEDSLSTSGVLLQTASDCRLDQESCQADNGAVRLILSLSPRPIPVMKTIRVDAELTGLTAVQSVDIRVTGVNMYMGEQSARLQPVNEQSSRWAGSFML
;
A
#
# COMPACT_ATOMS: atom_id res chain seq x y z
N MET A 1 -38.18 42.25 -40.89
CA MET A 1 -37.18 41.92 -39.84
C MET A 1 -37.83 41.03 -38.80
N ARG A 2 -37.32 39.81 -38.53
CA ARG A 2 -37.53 38.96 -37.31
C ARG A 2 -37.04 37.52 -37.56
N TRP A 3 -35.72 37.28 -37.69
CA TRP A 3 -35.16 35.92 -37.86
C TRP A 3 -33.71 35.80 -37.33
N LEU A 4 -33.42 36.31 -36.12
CA LEU A 4 -32.06 36.29 -35.55
C LEU A 4 -31.96 35.74 -34.11
N SER A 5 -33.01 35.12 -33.58
CA SER A 5 -33.05 34.67 -32.18
C SER A 5 -32.64 33.20 -31.96
N GLY A 6 -32.40 32.42 -33.01
CA GLY A 6 -32.13 30.98 -32.88
C GLY A 6 -30.65 30.59 -32.74
N ALA A 7 -29.73 31.40 -33.27
CA ALA A 7 -28.31 31.03 -33.36
C ALA A 7 -27.55 31.13 -32.03
N GLY A 8 -28.00 31.97 -31.09
CA GLY A 8 -27.32 32.18 -29.82
C GLY A 8 -27.41 31.01 -28.84
N ILE A 9 -28.49 30.23 -28.90
CA ILE A 9 -28.76 29.15 -27.93
C ILE A 9 -27.95 27.88 -28.26
N VAL A 10 -27.73 27.61 -29.56
CA VAL A 10 -26.99 26.42 -30.01
C VAL A 10 -25.50 26.52 -29.65
N LEU A 11 -24.91 27.73 -29.74
CA LEU A 11 -23.51 27.97 -29.37
C LEU A 11 -23.27 27.84 -27.87
N ALA A 12 -24.21 28.26 -27.02
CA ALA A 12 -24.08 28.15 -25.56
C ALA A 12 -24.09 26.69 -25.06
N LEU A 13 -24.88 25.83 -25.70
CA LEU A 13 -24.97 24.41 -25.34
C LEU A 13 -23.71 23.61 -25.74
N LEU A 14 -23.09 23.94 -26.88
CA LEU A 14 -21.86 23.27 -27.33
C LEU A 14 -20.64 23.62 -26.45
N SER A 15 -20.54 24.86 -25.95
CA SER A 15 -19.49 25.26 -25.00
C SER A 15 -19.67 24.65 -23.60
N GLY A 16 -20.91 24.46 -23.14
CA GLY A 16 -21.20 23.90 -21.82
C GLY A 16 -20.82 22.42 -21.70
N VAL A 17 -21.10 21.62 -22.75
CA VAL A 17 -20.77 20.18 -22.76
C VAL A 17 -19.28 19.95 -22.98
N GLY A 18 -18.63 20.74 -23.87
CA GLY A 18 -17.19 20.64 -24.12
C GLY A 18 -16.35 20.97 -22.89
N GLY A 19 -16.73 22.00 -22.12
CA GLY A 19 -16.05 22.37 -20.88
C GLY A 19 -16.23 21.37 -19.74
N PHE A 20 -17.41 20.74 -19.65
CA PHE A 20 -17.69 19.72 -18.63
C PHE A 20 -16.87 18.44 -18.86
N LEU A 21 -16.70 18.01 -20.12
CA LEU A 21 -15.91 16.83 -20.47
C LEU A 21 -14.40 17.01 -20.24
N TRP A 22 -13.90 18.25 -20.26
CA TRP A 22 -12.49 18.56 -19.93
C TRP A 22 -12.21 18.62 -18.43
N TRP A 23 -13.22 18.80 -17.57
CA TRP A 23 -13.04 18.76 -16.11
C TRP A 23 -13.05 17.31 -15.59
N SER A 24 -13.70 16.38 -16.25
CA SER A 24 -13.56 14.95 -15.95
C SER A 24 -12.24 14.37 -16.47
N GLY A 25 -11.12 15.06 -16.22
CA GLY A 25 -9.79 14.48 -16.35
C GLY A 25 -9.66 13.37 -15.33
N GLU A 26 -9.69 12.13 -15.79
CA GLU A 26 -9.43 10.95 -14.99
C GLU A 26 -8.02 11.04 -14.41
N ASP A 27 -7.93 11.41 -13.13
CA ASP A 27 -6.73 11.26 -12.31
C ASP A 27 -6.36 9.78 -12.27
N SER A 28 -5.59 9.37 -13.28
CA SER A 28 -5.02 8.03 -13.37
C SER A 28 -3.97 7.93 -12.28
N LEU A 29 -4.38 7.48 -11.09
CA LEU A 29 -3.48 7.18 -9.96
C LEU A 29 -2.46 6.12 -10.40
N SER A 30 -1.33 6.58 -10.93
CA SER A 30 -0.15 5.75 -11.15
C SER A 30 0.44 5.40 -9.79
N THR A 31 0.03 4.25 -9.23
CA THR A 31 0.69 3.66 -8.07
C THR A 31 2.07 3.16 -8.49
N SER A 32 3.07 4.04 -8.43
CA SER A 32 4.48 3.64 -8.54
C SER A 32 4.87 2.84 -7.30
N GLY A 33 4.83 1.52 -7.42
CA GLY A 33 5.27 0.60 -6.37
C GLY A 33 6.76 0.33 -6.44
N VAL A 34 7.43 0.29 -5.28
CA VAL A 34 8.81 -0.17 -5.17
C VAL A 34 8.80 -1.67 -4.86
N LEU A 35 9.42 -2.49 -5.72
CA LEU A 35 9.59 -3.92 -5.46
C LEU A 35 10.90 -4.15 -4.70
N LEU A 36 10.81 -4.84 -3.56
CA LEU A 36 11.94 -5.27 -2.75
C LEU A 36 11.97 -6.80 -2.75
N GLN A 37 13.15 -7.37 -2.98
CA GLN A 37 13.36 -8.82 -2.90
C GLN A 37 14.18 -9.15 -1.66
N THR A 38 13.74 -10.15 -0.91
CA THR A 38 14.51 -10.72 0.21
C THR A 38 15.58 -11.66 -0.32
N ALA A 39 16.56 -11.99 0.53
CA ALA A 39 17.45 -13.10 0.25
C ALA A 39 16.65 -14.42 0.09
N SER A 40 17.12 -15.30 -0.81
CA SER A 40 16.44 -16.55 -1.17
C SER A 40 16.36 -17.57 -0.02
N ASP A 41 17.28 -17.46 0.93
CA ASP A 41 17.40 -18.31 2.11
C ASP A 41 16.70 -17.73 3.33
N CYS A 42 15.98 -16.61 3.20
CA CYS A 42 15.39 -15.98 4.37
C CYS A 42 14.24 -16.79 4.98
N ARG A 43 14.40 -17.13 6.25
CA ARG A 43 13.43 -17.90 7.04
C ARG A 43 12.80 -17.02 8.11
N LEU A 44 11.70 -16.34 7.75
CA LEU A 44 11.00 -15.40 8.63
C LEU A 44 10.47 -16.07 9.93
N ASP A 45 10.28 -17.39 9.91
CA ASP A 45 9.90 -18.20 11.07
C ASP A 45 11.03 -18.37 12.11
N GLN A 46 12.28 -18.19 11.68
CA GLN A 46 13.49 -18.42 12.51
C GLN A 46 14.19 -17.11 12.86
N GLU A 47 14.22 -16.15 11.93
CA GLU A 47 14.96 -14.90 12.09
C GLU A 47 14.25 -13.70 11.44
N SER A 48 14.84 -12.52 11.55
CA SER A 48 14.35 -11.33 10.84
C SER A 48 14.79 -11.37 9.38
N CYS A 49 13.88 -11.09 8.46
CA CYS A 49 14.19 -10.95 7.04
C CYS A 49 14.46 -9.51 6.65
N GLN A 50 15.46 -9.30 5.79
CA GLN A 50 15.77 -8.01 5.21
C GLN A 50 15.53 -8.02 3.70
N ALA A 51 15.01 -6.91 3.18
CA ALA A 51 14.94 -6.62 1.76
C ALA A 51 15.41 -5.17 1.51
N ASP A 52 16.21 -4.97 0.48
CA ASP A 52 16.89 -3.70 0.18
C ASP A 52 17.09 -3.53 -1.33
N ASN A 53 16.95 -2.32 -1.85
CA ASN A 53 17.26 -1.99 -3.26
C ASN A 53 18.16 -0.75 -3.41
N GLY A 54 18.89 -0.38 -2.35
CA GLY A 54 19.76 0.79 -2.27
C GLY A 54 19.05 2.10 -1.91
N ALA A 55 17.77 2.24 -2.25
CA ALA A 55 16.97 3.43 -1.90
C ALA A 55 16.06 3.19 -0.70
N VAL A 56 15.47 1.99 -0.61
CA VAL A 56 14.55 1.59 0.44
C VAL A 56 15.06 0.32 1.09
N ARG A 57 14.90 0.24 2.41
CA ARG A 57 15.22 -0.94 3.20
C ARG A 57 14.07 -1.29 4.13
N LEU A 58 13.71 -2.57 4.13
CA LEU A 58 12.73 -3.18 4.99
C LEU A 58 13.41 -4.28 5.82
N ILE A 59 13.25 -4.22 7.14
CA ILE A 59 13.56 -5.32 8.05
C ILE A 59 12.24 -5.79 8.65
N LEU A 60 11.97 -7.08 8.60
CA LEU A 60 10.74 -7.69 9.08
C LEU A 60 11.03 -8.80 10.08
N SER A 61 10.29 -8.82 11.19
CA SER A 61 10.44 -9.84 12.22
C SER A 61 9.09 -10.30 12.78
N LEU A 62 9.03 -11.58 13.15
CA LEU A 62 7.87 -12.20 13.78
C LEU A 62 8.23 -12.71 15.17
N SER A 63 7.30 -12.61 16.11
CA SER A 63 7.45 -13.15 17.46
C SER A 63 6.14 -13.72 18.00
N PRO A 64 6.16 -14.73 18.88
CA PRO A 64 7.34 -15.42 19.42
C PRO A 64 7.94 -16.44 18.45
N ARG A 65 9.20 -16.81 18.66
CA ARG A 65 9.91 -17.84 17.86
C ARG A 65 10.15 -19.11 18.69
N PRO A 66 9.97 -20.32 18.12
CA PRO A 66 9.40 -20.62 16.80
C PRO A 66 7.91 -20.23 16.72
N ILE A 67 7.41 -19.94 15.52
CA ILE A 67 6.03 -19.45 15.32
C ILE A 67 5.01 -20.49 15.79
N PRO A 68 4.23 -20.21 16.85
CA PRO A 68 3.20 -21.12 17.32
C PRO A 68 1.93 -21.07 16.45
N VAL A 69 1.19 -22.18 16.43
CA VAL A 69 -0.17 -22.23 15.89
C VAL A 69 -1.20 -21.82 16.95
N MET A 70 -2.33 -21.28 16.51
CA MET A 70 -3.47 -20.86 17.35
C MET A 70 -3.11 -19.80 18.38
N LYS A 71 -2.17 -18.91 18.03
CA LYS A 71 -1.67 -17.87 18.92
C LYS A 71 -1.48 -16.56 18.17
N THR A 72 -1.52 -15.47 18.93
CA THR A 72 -1.19 -14.15 18.41
C THR A 72 0.27 -14.10 18.04
N ILE A 73 0.54 -13.75 16.80
CA ILE A 73 1.87 -13.46 16.28
C ILE A 73 2.01 -11.96 16.18
N ARG A 74 3.07 -11.43 16.80
CA ARG A 74 3.46 -10.05 16.69
C ARG A 74 4.39 -9.87 15.49
N VAL A 75 4.11 -8.83 14.73
CA VAL A 75 4.90 -8.38 13.59
C VAL A 75 5.57 -7.08 13.98
N ASP A 76 6.88 -6.99 13.79
CA ASP A 76 7.63 -5.74 13.89
C ASP A 76 8.39 -5.54 12.57
N ALA A 77 8.19 -4.37 11.96
CA ALA A 77 8.80 -3.96 10.71
C ALA A 77 9.54 -2.64 10.89
N GLU A 78 10.71 -2.53 10.26
CA GLU A 78 11.50 -1.30 10.20
C GLU A 78 11.67 -0.90 8.74
N LEU A 79 11.13 0.26 8.38
CA LEU A 79 11.19 0.82 7.03
C LEU A 79 12.06 2.07 7.03
N THR A 80 13.07 2.07 6.18
CA THR A 80 13.99 3.21 5.98
C THR A 80 14.06 3.57 4.50
N GLY A 81 14.31 4.85 4.20
CA GLY A 81 14.34 5.35 2.81
C GLY A 81 12.97 5.74 2.24
N LEU A 82 11.90 5.70 3.05
CA LEU A 82 10.57 6.18 2.70
C LEU A 82 10.17 7.35 3.60
N THR A 83 9.53 8.36 3.02
CA THR A 83 9.00 9.53 3.73
C THR A 83 7.48 9.57 3.63
N ALA A 84 6.80 10.04 4.68
CA ALA A 84 5.34 10.21 4.73
C ALA A 84 4.54 8.92 4.49
N VAL A 85 5.00 7.79 5.05
CA VAL A 85 4.25 6.52 5.03
C VAL A 85 2.98 6.67 5.86
N GLN A 86 1.82 6.51 5.22
CA GLN A 86 0.51 6.68 5.87
C GLN A 86 -0.02 5.38 6.49
N SER A 87 0.28 4.25 5.86
CA SER A 87 -0.13 2.93 6.33
C SER A 87 0.89 1.87 5.93
N VAL A 88 0.98 0.82 6.75
CA VAL A 88 1.74 -0.37 6.42
C VAL A 88 0.83 -1.57 6.66
N ASP A 89 0.50 -2.28 5.60
CA ASP A 89 -0.25 -3.52 5.66
C ASP A 89 0.70 -4.67 5.30
N ILE A 90 0.72 -5.71 6.14
CA ILE A 90 1.50 -6.92 5.90
C ILE A 90 0.58 -8.08 5.59
N ARG A 91 1.11 -9.00 4.78
CA ARG A 91 0.47 -10.21 4.30
C ARG A 91 1.48 -11.35 4.38
N VAL A 92 1.15 -12.39 5.13
CA VAL A 92 2.04 -13.52 5.41
C VAL A 92 1.38 -14.80 4.88
N THR A 93 2.14 -15.62 4.17
CA THR A 93 1.69 -16.92 3.66
C THR A 93 2.65 -18.00 4.16
N GLY A 94 2.10 -19.08 4.71
CA GLY A 94 2.88 -20.23 5.15
C GLY A 94 3.38 -21.07 3.96
N VAL A 95 4.65 -21.47 3.98
CA VAL A 95 5.25 -22.33 2.94
C VAL A 95 4.83 -23.80 3.01
N ASN A 96 4.49 -24.31 4.20
CA ASN A 96 4.29 -25.75 4.42
C ASN A 96 2.87 -26.17 4.80
N MET A 97 1.94 -25.24 5.02
CA MET A 97 0.56 -25.55 5.46
C MET A 97 -0.41 -24.55 4.82
N TYR A 98 -1.51 -25.05 4.26
CA TYR A 98 -2.60 -24.28 3.63
C TYR A 98 -3.45 -23.51 4.67
N MET A 99 -2.81 -22.68 5.49
CA MET A 99 -3.49 -21.84 6.49
C MET A 99 -4.09 -20.55 5.90
N GLY A 100 -4.02 -20.41 4.58
CA GLY A 100 -4.41 -19.20 3.89
C GLY A 100 -3.44 -18.06 4.14
N GLU A 101 -3.88 -16.88 3.74
CA GLU A 101 -3.14 -15.64 3.87
C GLU A 101 -3.53 -14.92 5.16
N GLN A 102 -2.54 -14.52 5.95
CA GLN A 102 -2.76 -13.76 7.17
C GLN A 102 -2.34 -12.32 6.96
N SER A 103 -3.21 -11.37 7.29
CA SER A 103 -2.93 -9.95 7.12
C SER A 103 -2.99 -9.20 8.44
N ALA A 104 -2.08 -8.24 8.63
CA ALA A 104 -2.13 -7.30 9.74
C ALA A 104 -1.88 -5.88 9.23
N ARG A 105 -2.65 -4.93 9.78
CA ARG A 105 -2.32 -3.51 9.65
C ARG A 105 -1.36 -3.13 10.76
N LEU A 106 -0.20 -2.61 10.40
CA LEU A 106 0.80 -2.15 11.35
C LEU A 106 0.54 -0.70 11.72
N GLN A 107 0.82 -0.38 12.96
CA GLN A 107 0.76 0.97 13.50
C GLN A 107 2.19 1.45 13.79
N PRO A 108 2.48 2.74 13.58
CA PRO A 108 3.79 3.27 13.91
C PRO A 108 4.01 3.16 15.42
N VAL A 109 5.19 2.69 15.85
CA VAL A 109 5.50 2.53 17.28
C VAL A 109 5.56 3.90 17.98
N ASN A 110 5.97 4.93 17.25
CA ASN A 110 5.80 6.33 17.61
C ASN A 110 5.61 7.18 16.33
N GLU A 111 5.09 8.40 16.47
CA GLU A 111 4.69 9.27 15.34
C GLU A 111 5.81 9.61 14.34
N GLN A 112 7.08 9.40 14.69
CA GLN A 112 8.24 9.77 13.88
C GLN A 112 9.20 8.60 13.62
N SER A 113 8.79 7.37 13.93
CA SER A 113 9.67 6.20 13.83
C SER A 113 9.55 5.51 12.49
N SER A 114 10.69 5.00 12.02
CA SER A 114 10.78 3.97 10.98
C SER A 114 10.17 2.63 11.40
N ARG A 115 9.71 2.49 12.66
CA ARG A 115 9.30 1.23 13.26
C ARG A 115 7.78 1.12 13.32
N TRP A 116 7.28 -0.01 12.84
CA TRP A 116 5.87 -0.33 12.73
C TRP A 116 5.62 -1.67 13.39
N ALA A 117 4.52 -1.77 14.13
CA ALA A 117 4.17 -2.99 14.82
C ALA A 117 2.69 -3.32 14.68
N GLY A 118 2.39 -4.61 14.69
CA GLY A 118 1.03 -5.11 14.62
C GLY A 118 0.99 -6.58 15.02
N SER A 119 -0.17 -7.19 14.83
CA SER A 119 -0.36 -8.60 15.16
C SER A 119 -1.48 -9.21 14.35
N PHE A 120 -1.37 -10.52 14.10
CA PHE A 120 -2.44 -11.33 13.55
C PHE A 120 -2.54 -12.65 14.34
N MET A 121 -3.66 -13.34 14.18
CA MET A 121 -3.87 -14.65 14.80
C MET A 121 -3.72 -15.72 13.73
N LEU A 122 -2.94 -16.74 14.04
CA LEU A 122 -2.59 -17.84 13.15
C LEU A 122 -3.30 -19.12 13.64
#